data_AF-A0A2V8ZRX7-F1
#
_entry.id   AF-A0A2V8ZRX7-F1
#
_cell.length_a   1.000
_cell.length_b   1.000
_cell.length_c   1.000
_cell.angle_alpha   90.00
_cell.angle_beta   90.00
_cell.angle_gamma   90.00
#
_symmetry.space_group_name_H-M   'P 1'
#
loop_
_entity.id
_entity.type
_entity.pdbx_description
1 polymer ?
#
loop_
_entity_poly.entity_id
_entity_poly.type
_entity_poly.pdbx_seq_one_letter_code
_entity_poly.pdbx_strand_id
1 'polypeptide(L)'
;MADDRVGQQPDNADWDPADVRYSTLRWFAGYPDPGFAEGPSRVNPLTGEIYDADIRFDAGMTRFFRREINEYVNPAGTPWMPWMEEPRKPFLAPWHNRPAEFCDLVGGAVRDAEFAFDLLTARGMDPQGPEANQFVHDYLVEIAAHEVGHTLGLRHNFRASTIHTLEQAQDATLTAKEGLTGSVMDYIPTNISTEGQKQGPYHQTTLGPYDYWAIEYAYKPIAANTPDEELPELAKIASRAAEPQLAYDTDEERGGGPFDMDPG
;
A
#
# COMPACT_ATOMS: atom_id res chain seq x y z
N MET A 1 18.75 -9.62 -21.11
CA MET A 1 19.06 -9.58 -19.66
C MET A 1 18.83 -8.14 -19.25
N ALA A 2 17.68 -7.86 -18.66
CA ALA A 2 17.42 -6.55 -18.07
C ALA A 2 18.38 -6.38 -16.89
N ASP A 3 18.95 -5.20 -16.80
CA ASP A 3 19.88 -4.82 -15.75
C ASP A 3 19.01 -4.34 -14.59
N ASP A 4 18.88 -5.14 -13.53
CA ASP A 4 18.02 -4.89 -12.35
C ASP A 4 18.54 -3.69 -11.54
N ARG A 5 18.49 -2.49 -12.12
CA ARG A 5 18.94 -1.25 -11.48
C ARG A 5 17.74 -0.39 -11.14
N VAL A 6 17.39 -0.38 -9.85
CA VAL A 6 16.62 0.74 -9.28
C VAL A 6 17.49 1.99 -9.38
N GLY A 7 16.99 3.03 -10.03
CA GLY A 7 17.73 4.25 -10.30
C GLY A 7 16.84 5.48 -10.22
N GLN A 8 17.41 6.60 -9.77
CA GLN A 8 16.72 7.89 -9.82
C GLN A 8 16.80 8.44 -11.25
N GLN A 9 15.67 8.87 -11.80
CA GLN A 9 15.63 9.53 -13.10
C GLN A 9 16.49 10.81 -13.04
N PRO A 10 17.52 10.94 -13.90
CA PRO A 10 18.32 12.15 -13.96
C PRO A 10 17.58 13.28 -14.68
N ASP A 11 17.90 14.54 -14.37
CA ASP A 11 17.28 15.73 -14.98
C ASP A 11 17.39 15.78 -16.51
N ASN A 12 18.37 15.08 -17.07
CA ASN A 12 18.66 15.00 -18.50
C ASN A 12 18.29 13.64 -19.12
N ALA A 13 17.38 12.89 -18.49
CA ALA A 13 16.88 11.62 -19.04
C ALA A 13 16.32 11.81 -20.46
N ASP A 14 16.64 10.86 -21.33
CA ASP A 14 16.14 10.81 -22.72
C ASP A 14 14.85 9.98 -22.85
N TRP A 15 14.29 9.55 -21.71
CA TRP A 15 13.07 8.78 -21.60
C TRP A 15 12.05 9.49 -20.70
N ASP A 16 10.78 9.34 -21.05
CA ASP A 16 9.65 9.86 -20.27
C ASP A 16 9.18 8.78 -19.28
N PRO A 17 8.84 9.12 -18.04
CA PRO A 17 8.36 8.13 -17.09
C PRO A 17 6.96 7.58 -17.42
N ALA A 18 6.32 7.97 -18.54
CA ALA A 18 5.15 7.31 -19.13
C ALA A 18 5.52 6.32 -20.27
N ASP A 19 6.81 6.12 -20.51
CA ASP A 19 7.33 5.16 -21.50
C ASP A 19 7.24 3.73 -20.96
N VAL A 20 6.55 2.88 -21.72
CA VAL A 20 6.28 1.46 -21.41
C VAL A 20 7.51 0.58 -21.18
N ARG A 21 8.71 1.08 -21.51
CA ARG A 21 9.96 0.35 -21.27
C ARG A 21 10.43 0.44 -19.82
N TYR A 22 9.85 1.32 -19.00
CA TYR A 22 10.28 1.59 -17.64
C TYR A 22 9.10 1.53 -16.69
N SER A 23 9.24 0.77 -15.60
CA SER A 23 8.32 0.87 -14.46
C SER A 23 8.80 1.95 -13.51
N THR A 24 7.89 2.79 -13.00
CA THR A 24 8.27 4.01 -12.27
C THR A 24 7.58 4.13 -10.91
N LEU A 25 8.28 4.75 -9.94
CA LEU A 25 7.70 5.30 -8.72
C LEU A 25 7.75 6.83 -8.84
N ARG A 26 6.59 7.50 -8.84
CA ARG A 26 6.48 8.93 -9.18
C ARG A 26 5.75 9.72 -8.10
N TRP A 27 6.33 10.87 -7.74
CA TRP A 27 5.72 11.83 -6.82
C TRP A 27 4.99 12.96 -7.57
N PHE A 28 3.76 13.24 -7.17
CA PHE A 28 2.98 14.37 -7.66
C PHE A 28 2.92 15.46 -6.61
N ALA A 29 3.37 16.68 -6.96
CA ALA A 29 3.34 17.84 -6.09
C ALA A 29 2.29 18.85 -6.59
N GLY A 30 1.45 19.36 -5.68
CA GLY A 30 0.48 20.43 -5.98
C GLY A 30 -0.99 20.00 -6.04
N TYR A 31 -1.31 18.76 -5.67
CA TYR A 31 -2.71 18.34 -5.50
C TYR A 31 -3.29 18.90 -4.19
N PRO A 32 -4.51 19.48 -4.19
CA PRO A 32 -5.11 20.08 -2.99
C PRO A 32 -5.68 19.04 -2.01
N ASP A 33 -5.75 17.77 -2.41
CA ASP A 33 -6.31 16.67 -1.63
C ASP A 33 -5.18 15.81 -1.06
N PRO A 34 -5.13 15.57 0.26
CA PRO A 34 -4.08 14.75 0.84
C PRO A 34 -4.37 13.26 0.58
N GLY A 35 -3.35 12.57 0.08
CA GLY A 35 -3.31 11.11 0.15
C GLY A 35 -3.98 10.39 -1.00
N PHE A 36 -3.28 10.27 -2.12
CA PHE A 36 -3.51 9.18 -3.06
C PHE A 36 -2.20 8.42 -3.29
N ALA A 37 -2.33 7.11 -3.45
CA ALA A 37 -1.35 6.21 -4.01
C ALA A 37 -2.09 5.34 -5.03
N GLU A 38 -1.51 5.14 -6.20
CA GLU A 38 -2.12 4.34 -7.27
C GLU A 38 -1.04 3.56 -8.00
N GLY A 39 -1.26 2.26 -8.23
CA GLY A 39 -0.39 1.41 -9.05
C GLY A 39 -1.03 0.93 -10.37
N PRO A 40 -1.33 1.80 -11.35
CA PRO A 40 -1.76 1.34 -12.67
C PRO A 40 -0.67 0.51 -13.36
N SER A 41 -1.10 -0.55 -14.05
CA SER A 41 -0.24 -1.37 -14.91
C SER A 41 -0.80 -1.46 -16.33
N ARG A 42 0.07 -1.68 -17.33
CA ARG A 42 -0.36 -2.00 -18.69
C ARG A 42 -0.15 -3.47 -18.96
N VAL A 43 -1.26 -4.18 -19.14
CA VAL A 43 -1.27 -5.63 -19.32
C VAL A 43 -1.77 -5.99 -20.72
N ASN A 44 -1.14 -6.98 -21.34
CA ASN A 44 -1.68 -7.59 -22.54
C ASN A 44 -2.95 -8.39 -22.19
N PRO A 45 -4.14 -8.00 -22.70
CA PRO A 45 -5.39 -8.66 -22.32
C PRO A 45 -5.53 -10.09 -22.86
N LEU A 46 -4.66 -10.52 -23.79
CA LEU A 46 -4.67 -11.86 -24.36
C LEU A 46 -3.70 -12.82 -23.68
N THR A 47 -2.58 -12.31 -23.17
CA THR A 47 -1.49 -13.14 -22.61
C THR A 47 -1.30 -12.95 -21.11
N GLY A 48 -1.84 -11.89 -20.52
CA GLY A 48 -1.59 -11.52 -19.13
C GLY A 48 -0.18 -10.94 -18.88
N GLU A 49 0.61 -10.71 -19.93
CA GLU A 49 1.94 -10.11 -19.82
C GLU A 49 1.85 -8.66 -19.34
N ILE A 50 2.50 -8.35 -18.22
CA ILE A 50 2.64 -6.99 -17.69
C ILE A 50 3.82 -6.32 -18.40
N TYR A 51 3.56 -5.23 -19.12
CA TYR A 51 4.61 -4.48 -19.82
C TYR A 51 5.28 -3.46 -18.90
N ASP A 52 4.48 -2.75 -18.11
CA ASP A 52 4.96 -1.78 -17.12
C ASP A 52 3.95 -1.58 -15.99
N ALA A 53 4.46 -0.99 -14.92
CA ALA A 53 3.71 -0.52 -13.76
C ALA A 53 4.21 0.86 -13.34
N ASP A 54 3.28 1.78 -13.07
CA ASP A 54 3.59 3.16 -12.69
C ASP A 54 2.98 3.45 -11.31
N ILE A 55 3.75 3.32 -10.23
CA ILE A 55 3.29 3.67 -8.89
C ILE A 55 3.34 5.19 -8.73
N ARG A 56 2.23 5.78 -8.30
CA ARG A 56 2.07 7.23 -8.17
C ARG A 56 1.76 7.55 -6.72
N PHE A 57 2.42 8.56 -6.17
CA PHE A 57 2.19 9.04 -4.81
C PHE A 57 1.86 10.53 -4.81
N ASP A 58 0.90 10.93 -3.99
CA ASP A 58 0.77 12.31 -3.58
C ASP A 58 1.92 12.70 -2.65
N ALA A 59 2.64 13.76 -3.00
CA ALA A 59 3.70 14.27 -2.14
C ALA A 59 3.16 14.88 -0.83
N GLY A 60 1.86 15.18 -0.76
CA GLY A 60 1.18 15.59 0.48
C GLY A 60 1.23 14.52 1.57
N MET A 61 1.30 13.22 1.24
CA MET A 61 1.43 12.13 2.23
C MET A 61 2.66 12.30 3.13
N THR A 62 3.78 12.78 2.58
CA THR A 62 5.02 13.03 3.36
C THR A 62 4.94 14.29 4.22
N ARG A 63 4.10 15.24 3.82
CA ARG A 63 3.99 16.57 4.43
C ARG A 63 2.86 16.66 5.43
N PHE A 64 1.80 15.87 5.26
CA PHE A 64 0.60 15.96 6.08
C PHE A 64 0.91 15.62 7.54
N PHE A 65 1.68 14.56 7.79
CA PHE A 65 2.20 14.22 9.14
C PHE A 65 2.89 15.40 9.84
N ARG A 66 3.44 16.36 9.08
CA ARG A 66 4.13 17.54 9.60
C ARG A 66 3.29 18.82 9.59
N ARG A 67 2.12 18.80 8.93
CA ARG A 67 1.32 19.99 8.65
C ARG A 67 0.39 20.35 9.79
N GLU A 68 -0.20 19.38 10.48
CA GLU A 68 -1.06 19.62 11.66
C GLU A 68 -0.28 20.33 12.79
N ILE A 69 0.96 19.92 13.07
CA ILE A 69 1.80 20.56 14.10
C ILE A 69 2.07 22.05 13.80
N ASN A 70 2.15 22.44 12.52
CA ASN A 70 2.43 23.82 12.13
C ASN A 70 1.17 24.66 11.85
N GLU A 71 0.07 24.04 11.40
CA GLU A 71 -1.17 24.75 11.00
C GLU A 71 -2.25 24.77 12.09
N TYR A 72 -2.28 23.80 13.02
CA TYR A 72 -3.30 23.74 14.08
C TYR A 72 -2.91 24.42 15.39
N VAL A 73 -1.66 24.88 15.52
CA VAL A 73 -1.34 25.97 16.45
C VAL A 73 -1.76 27.31 15.82
N ASN A 74 -2.99 27.39 15.31
CA ASN A 74 -3.68 28.63 14.98
C ASN A 74 -4.96 28.70 15.83
N PRO A 75 -4.91 29.33 17.02
CA PRO A 75 -6.07 29.44 17.91
C PRO A 75 -7.23 30.28 17.34
N ALA A 76 -7.15 30.75 16.08
CA ALA A 76 -8.18 31.53 15.41
C ALA A 76 -8.87 30.81 14.22
N GLY A 77 -8.52 29.54 13.93
CA GLY A 77 -8.92 28.83 12.71
C GLY A 77 -10.15 27.91 12.79
N THR A 78 -10.92 27.92 13.88
CA THR A 78 -12.15 27.10 13.98
C THR A 78 -13.15 27.51 12.88
N PRO A 79 -13.61 26.63 11.98
CA PRO A 79 -14.69 26.98 11.06
C PRO A 79 -16.01 26.88 11.81
N TRP A 80 -16.61 28.02 12.14
CA TRP A 80 -17.91 28.13 12.81
C TRP A 80 -19.11 27.78 11.90
N MET A 81 -18.90 27.08 10.79
CA MET A 81 -19.88 26.89 9.70
C MET A 81 -19.72 25.49 9.06
N PRO A 82 -20.47 24.46 9.52
CA PRO A 82 -20.38 23.07 9.02
C PRO A 82 -20.77 22.86 7.54
N TRP A 83 -21.37 23.87 6.90
CA TRP A 83 -21.85 23.81 5.51
C TRP A 83 -20.86 24.37 4.48
N MET A 84 -19.62 24.65 4.90
CA MET A 84 -18.51 25.07 4.01
C MET A 84 -17.55 23.93 3.64
N GLU A 85 -17.82 22.68 4.04
CA GLU A 85 -17.11 21.53 3.48
C GLU A 85 -17.51 21.35 2.01
N GLU A 86 -16.61 21.69 1.08
CA GLU A 86 -16.81 21.30 -0.32
C GLU A 86 -16.71 19.78 -0.42
N PRO A 87 -17.73 19.07 -0.96
CA PRO A 87 -17.59 17.65 -1.24
C PRO A 87 -16.46 17.43 -2.24
N ARG A 88 -15.59 16.44 -1.97
CA ARG A 88 -14.51 16.00 -2.89
C ARG A 88 -15.10 15.83 -4.28
N LYS A 89 -14.66 16.63 -5.26
CA LYS A 89 -15.10 16.51 -6.65
C LYS A 89 -14.15 15.56 -7.37
N PRO A 90 -14.62 14.44 -7.93
CA PRO A 90 -13.77 13.55 -8.70
C PRO A 90 -13.25 14.28 -9.95
N PHE A 91 -11.94 14.32 -10.14
CA PHE A 91 -11.32 14.82 -11.36
C PHE A 91 -11.41 13.73 -12.44
N LEU A 92 -12.44 13.78 -13.28
CA LEU A 92 -12.50 12.99 -14.52
C LEU A 92 -11.57 13.63 -15.55
N ALA A 93 -10.38 13.08 -15.74
CA ALA A 93 -9.54 13.41 -16.88
C ALA A 93 -10.25 12.94 -18.18
N PRO A 94 -10.33 13.75 -19.26
CA PRO A 94 -11.18 13.48 -20.43
C PRO A 94 -10.81 12.25 -21.28
N TRP A 95 -9.78 11.50 -20.90
CA TRP A 95 -9.16 10.43 -21.69
C TRP A 95 -9.27 9.04 -21.04
N HIS A 96 -9.96 8.91 -19.90
CA HIS A 96 -10.24 7.62 -19.24
C HIS A 96 -11.73 7.29 -19.30
N ASN A 97 -12.07 6.18 -19.97
CA ASN A 97 -13.44 5.64 -20.10
C ASN A 97 -13.67 4.40 -19.23
N ARG A 98 -12.92 4.27 -18.13
CA ARG A 98 -13.20 3.33 -17.04
C ARG A 98 -13.25 4.12 -15.74
N PRO A 99 -14.17 3.83 -14.81
CA PRO A 99 -14.05 4.37 -13.47
C PRO A 99 -12.69 3.87 -12.96
N ALA A 100 -11.75 4.78 -12.72
CA ALA A 100 -10.67 4.48 -11.81
C ALA A 100 -11.37 4.37 -10.45
N GLU A 101 -11.66 3.15 -10.05
CA GLU A 101 -12.27 2.85 -8.77
C GLU A 101 -11.23 3.24 -7.70
N PHE A 102 -11.56 4.28 -6.93
CA PHE A 102 -10.65 4.89 -5.98
C PHE A 102 -10.43 3.91 -4.82
N CYS A 103 -9.17 3.60 -4.53
CA CYS A 103 -8.82 2.92 -3.30
C CYS A 103 -9.05 3.87 -2.11
N ASP A 104 -10.07 3.64 -1.28
CA ASP A 104 -10.31 4.40 -0.04
C ASP A 104 -9.26 4.05 1.04
N LEU A 105 -8.37 3.07 0.79
CA LEU A 105 -7.12 2.81 1.55
C LEU A 105 -6.40 4.06 1.94
N VAL A 106 -6.10 4.86 0.94
CA VAL A 106 -5.19 5.96 1.16
C VAL A 106 -5.87 7.04 2.00
N GLY A 107 -7.20 7.19 1.92
CA GLY A 107 -7.95 8.10 2.78
C GLY A 107 -7.99 7.68 4.25
N GLY A 108 -8.25 6.40 4.52
CA GLY A 108 -8.29 5.83 5.88
C GLY A 108 -6.90 5.73 6.52
N ALA A 109 -5.95 5.12 5.82
CA ALA A 109 -4.58 4.90 6.29
C ALA A 109 -3.85 6.22 6.58
N VAL A 110 -4.09 7.27 5.78
CA VAL A 110 -3.51 8.60 6.01
C VAL A 110 -4.01 9.18 7.34
N ARG A 111 -5.31 9.13 7.63
CA ARG A 111 -5.88 9.61 8.90
C ARG A 111 -5.41 8.80 10.12
N ASP A 112 -5.31 7.49 9.98
CA ASP A 112 -4.84 6.63 11.07
C ASP A 112 -3.36 6.90 11.37
N ALA A 113 -2.53 7.02 10.33
CA ALA A 113 -1.11 7.36 10.48
C ALA A 113 -0.91 8.78 11.01
N GLU A 114 -1.79 9.72 10.68
CA GLU A 114 -1.79 11.09 11.24
C GLU A 114 -2.06 11.08 12.74
N PHE A 115 -3.16 10.44 13.14
CA PHE A 115 -3.50 10.29 14.55
C PHE A 115 -2.35 9.63 15.32
N ALA A 116 -1.75 8.60 14.74
CA ALA A 116 -0.60 7.92 15.31
C ALA A 116 0.60 8.85 15.51
N PHE A 117 0.94 9.62 14.47
CA PHE A 117 2.07 10.55 14.51
C PHE A 117 1.87 11.65 15.56
N ASP A 118 0.67 12.21 15.66
CA ASP A 118 0.31 13.22 16.67
C ASP A 118 0.37 12.63 18.08
N LEU A 119 -0.15 11.42 18.27
CA LEU A 119 -0.06 10.71 19.55
C LEU A 119 1.40 10.47 19.97
N LEU A 120 2.25 10.05 19.03
CA LEU A 120 3.66 9.81 19.30
C LEU A 120 4.41 11.10 19.61
N THR A 121 4.10 12.19 18.91
CA THR A 121 4.62 13.54 19.21
C THR A 121 4.19 13.99 20.61
N ALA A 122 2.93 13.78 20.99
CA ALA A 122 2.43 14.08 22.33
C ALA A 122 3.13 13.25 23.42
N ARG A 123 3.59 12.04 23.07
CA ARG A 123 4.41 11.16 23.93
C ARG A 123 5.91 11.53 23.93
N GLY A 124 6.30 12.58 23.21
CA GLY A 124 7.66 13.12 23.21
C GLY A 124 8.53 12.72 22.02
N MET A 125 7.97 12.11 20.97
CA MET A 125 8.67 11.96 19.69
C MET A 125 8.99 13.35 19.13
N ASP A 126 10.23 13.56 18.69
CA ASP A 126 10.60 14.76 17.94
C ASP A 126 10.06 14.64 16.50
N PRO A 127 9.11 15.51 16.07
CA PRO A 127 8.50 15.42 14.74
C PRO A 127 9.48 15.73 13.60
N GLN A 128 10.66 16.30 13.88
CA GLN A 128 11.73 16.50 12.90
C GLN A 128 12.91 15.54 13.13
N GLY A 129 12.79 14.67 14.13
CA GLY A 129 13.82 13.74 14.54
C GLY A 129 13.94 12.52 13.63
N PRO A 130 14.97 11.68 13.86
CA PRO A 130 15.18 10.46 13.09
C PRO A 130 14.04 9.44 13.24
N GLU A 131 13.39 9.39 14.41
CA GLU A 131 12.26 8.49 14.67
C GLU A 131 11.04 8.85 13.80
N ALA A 132 10.70 10.13 13.72
CA ALA A 132 9.64 10.63 12.83
C ALA A 132 9.95 10.37 11.35
N ASN A 133 11.22 10.52 10.93
CA ASN A 133 11.62 10.19 9.57
C ASN A 133 11.47 8.70 9.27
N GLN A 134 11.80 7.83 10.23
CA GLN A 134 11.62 6.39 10.10
C GLN A 134 10.15 6.00 10.01
N PHE A 135 9.29 6.61 10.83
CA PHE A 135 7.84 6.41 10.78
C PHE A 135 7.29 6.69 9.37
N VAL A 136 7.59 7.87 8.82
CA VAL A 136 7.12 8.26 7.48
C VAL A 136 7.72 7.36 6.41
N HIS A 137 9.00 6.99 6.53
CA HIS A 137 9.64 6.05 5.60
C HIS A 137 8.91 4.71 5.59
N ASP A 138 8.63 4.12 6.75
CA ASP A 138 8.04 2.79 6.86
C ASP A 138 6.60 2.78 6.35
N TYR A 139 5.85 3.85 6.60
CA TYR A 139 4.53 4.06 6.01
C TYR A 139 4.56 4.09 4.47
N LEU A 140 5.55 4.80 3.90
CA LEU A 140 5.70 4.84 2.44
C LEU A 140 6.10 3.50 1.84
N VAL A 141 6.92 2.71 2.55
CA VAL A 141 7.29 1.36 2.12
C VAL A 141 6.06 0.44 2.11
N GLU A 142 5.24 0.50 3.16
CA GLU A 142 3.99 -0.27 3.27
C GLU A 142 3.06 -0.01 2.08
N ILE A 143 2.77 1.27 1.80
CA ILE A 143 1.91 1.66 0.68
C ILE A 143 2.56 1.31 -0.67
N ALA A 144 3.85 1.57 -0.85
CA ALA A 144 4.52 1.21 -2.08
C ALA A 144 4.43 -0.29 -2.37
N ALA A 145 4.60 -1.13 -1.34
CA ALA A 145 4.46 -2.58 -1.47
C ALA A 145 3.02 -2.98 -1.79
N HIS A 146 2.03 -2.33 -1.18
CA HIS A 146 0.61 -2.54 -1.46
C HIS A 146 0.25 -2.25 -2.92
N GLU A 147 0.62 -1.08 -3.43
CA GLU A 147 0.36 -0.69 -4.82
C GLU A 147 1.11 -1.59 -5.82
N VAL A 148 2.33 -2.01 -5.49
CA VAL A 148 3.04 -3.01 -6.30
C VAL A 148 2.28 -4.34 -6.30
N GLY A 149 1.68 -4.74 -5.18
CA GLY A 149 0.81 -5.91 -5.11
C GLY A 149 -0.35 -5.84 -6.11
N HIS A 150 -1.07 -4.73 -6.17
CA HIS A 150 -2.13 -4.51 -7.18
C HIS A 150 -1.60 -4.62 -8.61
N THR A 151 -0.41 -4.08 -8.89
CA THR A 151 0.18 -4.17 -10.24
C THR A 151 0.49 -5.61 -10.66
N LEU A 152 0.73 -6.48 -9.67
CA LEU A 152 0.94 -7.92 -9.82
C LEU A 152 -0.38 -8.72 -9.74
N GLY A 153 -1.53 -8.04 -9.77
CA GLY A 153 -2.85 -8.67 -9.75
C GLY A 153 -3.27 -9.23 -8.39
N LEU A 154 -2.59 -8.85 -7.30
CA LEU A 154 -3.03 -9.18 -5.95
C LEU A 154 -4.19 -8.27 -5.55
N ARG A 155 -5.23 -8.86 -4.95
CA ARG A 155 -6.34 -8.12 -4.36
C ARG A 155 -6.10 -7.90 -2.86
N HIS A 156 -6.90 -7.02 -2.27
CA HIS A 156 -6.96 -6.86 -0.82
C HIS A 156 -7.18 -8.19 -0.08
N ASN A 157 -6.55 -8.31 1.09
CA ASN A 157 -6.67 -9.47 1.97
C ASN A 157 -6.94 -9.03 3.42
N PHE A 158 -8.22 -8.87 3.77
CA PHE A 158 -8.63 -8.39 5.09
C PHE A 158 -8.50 -9.42 6.22
N ARG A 159 -8.04 -10.63 5.89
CA ARG A 159 -7.88 -11.72 6.85
C ARG A 159 -6.42 -12.00 7.19
N ALA A 160 -5.49 -11.35 6.51
CA ALA A 160 -4.06 -11.51 6.75
C ALA A 160 -3.63 -11.08 8.17
N SER A 161 -4.38 -10.21 8.86
CA SER A 161 -4.12 -9.72 10.21
C SER A 161 -4.45 -10.74 11.32
N THR A 162 -4.91 -11.93 10.93
CA THR A 162 -5.23 -13.01 11.88
C THR A 162 -4.03 -13.87 12.29
N ILE A 163 -2.84 -13.63 11.72
CA ILE A 163 -1.67 -14.50 11.91
C ILE A 163 -0.88 -14.23 13.21
N HIS A 164 -1.12 -13.09 13.88
CA HIS A 164 -0.40 -12.67 15.09
C HIS A 164 -1.37 -12.25 16.20
N THR A 165 -1.00 -12.51 17.46
CA THR A 165 -1.61 -11.82 18.61
C THR A 165 -1.10 -10.39 18.72
N LEU A 166 -1.77 -9.55 19.51
CA LEU A 166 -1.33 -8.17 19.76
C LEU A 166 0.09 -8.11 20.34
N GLU A 167 0.45 -9.04 21.23
CA GLU A 167 1.78 -9.13 21.82
C GLU A 167 2.84 -9.55 20.78
N GLN A 168 2.48 -10.46 19.86
CA GLN A 168 3.35 -10.89 18.77
C GLN A 168 3.59 -9.77 17.76
N ALA A 169 2.59 -8.93 17.49
CA ALA A 169 2.73 -7.73 16.65
C ALA A 169 3.72 -6.70 17.24
N GLN A 170 4.00 -6.75 18.56
CA GLN A 170 5.05 -5.94 19.20
C GLN A 170 6.44 -6.60 19.17
N ASP A 171 6.58 -7.80 18.61
CA ASP A 171 7.87 -8.47 18.45
C ASP A 171 8.51 -8.19 17.10
N ALA A 172 9.37 -7.17 17.06
CA ALA A 172 10.12 -6.79 15.87
C ALA A 172 10.93 -7.95 15.23
N THR A 173 11.34 -8.97 15.98
CA THR A 173 12.08 -10.10 15.40
C THR A 173 11.16 -11.04 14.62
N LEU A 174 9.93 -11.20 15.10
CA LEU A 174 8.90 -11.97 14.42
C LEU A 174 8.38 -11.20 13.21
N THR A 175 8.00 -9.95 13.40
CA THR A 175 7.37 -9.14 12.35
C THR A 175 8.33 -8.74 11.23
N ALA A 176 9.64 -8.70 11.49
CA ALA A 176 10.64 -8.55 10.44
C ALA A 176 10.75 -9.78 9.52
N LYS A 177 10.21 -10.94 9.93
CA LYS A 177 10.21 -12.18 9.12
C LYS A 177 8.86 -12.45 8.47
N GLU A 178 7.79 -12.18 9.19
CA GLU A 178 6.43 -12.60 8.81
C GLU A 178 5.52 -11.42 8.44
N GLY A 179 5.98 -10.17 8.60
CA GLY A 179 5.13 -8.99 8.51
C GLY A 179 4.43 -8.67 9.84
N LEU A 180 3.76 -7.53 9.90
CA LEU A 180 2.70 -7.29 10.89
C LEU A 180 1.46 -8.13 10.58
N THR A 181 1.25 -8.48 9.31
CA THR A 181 0.17 -9.31 8.80
C THR A 181 0.70 -10.33 7.80
N GLY A 182 -0.16 -11.28 7.43
CA GLY A 182 0.12 -12.25 6.39
C GLY A 182 0.38 -11.65 5.00
N SER A 183 -0.04 -10.41 4.74
CA SER A 183 -0.02 -9.79 3.42
C SER A 183 0.05 -8.26 3.49
N VAL A 184 0.88 -7.64 2.65
CA VAL A 184 0.83 -6.17 2.44
C VAL A 184 -0.50 -5.70 1.85
N MET A 185 -1.31 -6.61 1.32
CA MET A 185 -2.65 -6.32 0.82
C MET A 185 -3.71 -6.24 1.94
N ASP A 186 -3.32 -6.43 3.20
CA ASP A 186 -4.21 -6.15 4.33
C ASP A 186 -4.28 -4.66 4.63
N TYR A 187 -5.35 -4.28 5.28
CA TYR A 187 -5.71 -2.93 5.63
C TYR A 187 -5.61 -2.79 7.15
N ILE A 188 -4.39 -2.58 7.65
CA ILE A 188 -4.12 -2.45 9.08
C ILE A 188 -3.93 -1.00 9.53
N PRO A 189 -4.42 -0.64 10.73
CA PRO A 189 -4.07 0.64 11.34
C PRO A 189 -2.60 0.63 11.79
N THR A 190 -2.05 1.82 12.02
CA THR A 190 -0.70 1.95 12.60
C THR A 190 -0.59 1.15 13.91
N ASN A 191 0.42 0.30 13.99
CA ASN A 191 0.63 -0.58 15.13
C ASN A 191 1.18 0.20 16.33
N ILE A 192 0.30 0.68 17.20
CA ILE A 192 0.66 1.47 18.39
C ILE A 192 0.36 0.70 19.66
N SER A 193 1.38 0.58 20.50
CA SER A 193 1.26 0.06 21.85
C SER A 193 0.80 1.13 22.85
N THR A 194 0.23 0.69 23.96
CA THR A 194 -0.10 1.61 25.06
C THR A 194 1.18 2.19 25.67
N GLU A 195 1.09 3.40 26.21
CA GLU A 195 2.25 4.09 26.76
C GLU A 195 2.94 3.24 27.86
N GLY A 196 4.26 3.09 27.76
CA GLY A 196 5.06 2.30 28.69
C GLY A 196 5.07 0.78 28.41
N GLN A 197 4.34 0.30 27.41
CA GLN A 197 4.44 -1.08 26.92
C GLN A 197 5.51 -1.22 25.83
N LYS A 198 5.87 -2.47 25.51
CA LYS A 198 6.75 -2.78 24.39
C LYS A 198 6.11 -2.29 23.09
N GLN A 199 6.88 -1.54 22.31
CA GLN A 199 6.50 -1.03 20.98
C GLN A 199 7.29 -1.81 19.92
N GLY A 200 6.57 -2.43 18.99
CA GLY A 200 7.08 -3.02 17.76
C GLY A 200 7.13 -1.99 16.62
N PRO A 201 7.33 -2.44 15.37
CA PRO A 201 7.28 -1.54 14.22
C PRO A 201 5.88 -0.95 14.05
N TYR A 202 5.80 0.32 13.66
CA TYR A 202 4.54 1.04 13.45
C TYR A 202 3.84 0.63 12.14
N HIS A 203 4.62 0.31 11.11
CA HIS A 203 4.17 -0.01 9.75
C HIS A 203 4.87 -1.27 9.25
N GLN A 204 4.25 -1.96 8.28
CA GLN A 204 4.81 -3.17 7.68
C GLN A 204 5.82 -2.83 6.58
N THR A 205 7.07 -3.24 6.77
CA THR A 205 8.17 -2.99 5.80
C THR A 205 8.69 -4.25 5.13
N THR A 206 8.04 -5.39 5.38
CA THR A 206 8.34 -6.68 4.75
C THR A 206 7.07 -7.31 4.20
N LEU A 207 7.23 -8.17 3.20
CA LEU A 207 6.14 -9.00 2.68
C LEU A 207 5.79 -10.10 3.69
N GLY A 208 4.51 -10.45 3.74
CA GLY A 208 4.01 -11.51 4.58
C GLY A 208 4.00 -12.88 3.87
N PRO A 209 3.75 -13.98 4.62
CA PRO A 209 3.72 -15.33 4.08
C PRO A 209 2.70 -15.54 2.95
N TYR A 210 1.54 -14.85 2.98
CA TYR A 210 0.54 -14.90 1.92
C TYR A 210 1.06 -14.29 0.63
N ASP A 211 1.75 -13.14 0.69
CA ASP A 211 2.30 -12.46 -0.49
C ASP A 211 3.26 -13.39 -1.24
N TYR A 212 4.20 -14.01 -0.52
CA TYR A 212 5.15 -14.95 -1.12
C TYR A 212 4.46 -16.15 -1.75
N TRP A 213 3.43 -16.69 -1.10
CA TRP A 213 2.67 -17.83 -1.62
C TRP A 213 1.85 -17.47 -2.85
N ALA A 214 1.17 -16.33 -2.84
CA ALA A 214 0.37 -15.84 -3.97
C ALA A 214 1.25 -15.59 -5.20
N ILE A 215 2.41 -14.95 -5.01
CA ILE A 215 3.39 -14.74 -6.09
C ILE A 215 4.00 -16.05 -6.56
N GLU A 216 4.29 -17.00 -5.66
CA GLU A 216 4.74 -18.33 -6.07
C GLU A 216 3.70 -19.02 -6.95
N TYR A 217 2.43 -19.00 -6.55
CA TYR A 217 1.36 -19.62 -7.32
C TYR A 217 1.18 -18.96 -8.70
N ALA A 218 1.23 -17.62 -8.76
CA ALA A 218 0.94 -16.87 -9.97
C ALA A 218 2.12 -16.79 -10.97
N TYR A 219 3.36 -16.75 -10.49
CA TYR A 219 4.52 -16.36 -11.31
C TYR A 219 5.70 -17.34 -11.30
N LYS A 220 5.67 -18.42 -10.51
CA LYS A 220 6.76 -19.40 -10.51
C LYS A 220 6.91 -20.04 -11.90
N PRO A 221 8.10 -19.97 -12.52
CA PRO A 221 8.32 -20.64 -13.80
C PRO A 221 8.20 -22.16 -13.62
N ILE A 222 7.25 -22.78 -14.35
CA ILE A 222 7.07 -24.23 -14.38
C ILE A 222 7.54 -24.72 -15.76
N ALA A 223 8.45 -25.70 -15.77
CA ALA A 223 8.93 -26.29 -17.00
C ALA A 223 7.87 -27.25 -17.56
N ALA A 224 7.03 -26.74 -18.47
CA ALA A 224 5.95 -27.46 -19.11
C ALA A 224 5.88 -27.11 -20.61
N ASN A 225 5.42 -28.05 -21.44
CA ASN A 225 5.22 -27.80 -22.87
C ASN A 225 3.79 -27.39 -23.19
N THR A 226 2.86 -27.61 -22.26
CA THR A 226 1.45 -27.24 -22.37
C THR A 226 0.92 -26.76 -21.01
N PRO A 227 -0.10 -25.88 -20.96
CA PRO A 227 -0.68 -25.43 -19.69
C PRO A 227 -1.16 -26.58 -18.78
N ASP A 228 -1.67 -27.67 -19.36
CA ASP A 228 -2.16 -28.83 -18.59
C ASP A 228 -1.04 -29.56 -17.84
N GLU A 229 0.20 -29.48 -18.33
CA GLU A 229 1.38 -30.07 -17.67
C GLU A 229 1.79 -29.29 -16.40
N GLU A 230 1.35 -28.04 -16.24
CA GLU A 230 1.63 -27.23 -15.05
C GLU A 230 0.72 -27.56 -13.87
N LEU A 231 -0.47 -28.11 -14.14
CA LEU A 231 -1.53 -28.38 -13.16
C LEU A 231 -1.04 -29.14 -11.91
N PRO A 232 -0.18 -30.18 -11.99
CA PRO A 232 0.27 -30.89 -10.79
C PRO A 232 1.11 -30.03 -9.84
N GLU A 233 1.99 -29.16 -10.37
CA GLU A 233 2.82 -28.28 -9.52
C GLU A 233 1.98 -27.11 -9.00
N LEU A 234 1.08 -26.55 -9.80
CA LEU A 234 0.11 -25.55 -9.35
C LEU A 234 -0.79 -26.09 -8.22
N ALA A 235 -1.32 -27.31 -8.38
CA ALA A 235 -2.15 -27.96 -7.36
C ALA A 235 -1.38 -28.18 -6.05
N LYS A 236 -0.08 -28.47 -6.14
CA LYS A 236 0.78 -28.61 -4.96
C LYS A 236 0.96 -27.27 -4.23
N ILE A 237 1.19 -26.18 -4.94
CA ILE A 237 1.29 -24.84 -4.33
C ILE A 237 -0.07 -24.45 -3.73
N ALA A 238 -1.17 -24.62 -4.49
CA ALA A 238 -2.52 -24.32 -4.05
C ALA A 238 -2.97 -25.14 -2.83
N SER A 239 -2.46 -26.36 -2.66
CA SER A 239 -2.81 -27.21 -1.51
C SER A 239 -2.48 -26.60 -0.15
N ARG A 240 -1.59 -25.59 -0.13
CA ARG A 240 -1.22 -24.82 1.06
C ARG A 240 -2.30 -23.83 1.51
N ALA A 241 -3.32 -23.54 0.70
CA ALA A 241 -4.35 -22.53 1.02
C ALA A 241 -5.08 -22.72 2.36
N ALA A 242 -5.03 -23.91 2.95
CA ALA A 242 -5.58 -24.20 4.28
C ALA A 242 -4.64 -23.85 5.45
N GLU A 243 -3.39 -23.47 5.18
CA GLU A 243 -2.43 -23.00 6.18
C GLU A 243 -2.96 -21.70 6.84
N PRO A 244 -2.97 -21.59 8.18
CA PRO A 244 -3.49 -20.40 8.86
C PRO A 244 -2.80 -19.09 8.46
N GLN A 245 -1.52 -19.16 8.08
CA GLN A 245 -0.73 -18.02 7.64
C GLN A 245 -1.13 -17.48 6.26
N LEU A 246 -1.89 -18.26 5.50
CA LEU A 246 -2.30 -17.95 4.13
C LEU A 246 -3.80 -17.62 4.05
N ALA A 247 -4.38 -17.20 5.18
CA ALA A 247 -5.79 -16.83 5.25
C ALA A 247 -6.09 -15.66 4.31
N TYR A 248 -7.24 -15.72 3.65
CA TYR A 248 -7.69 -14.78 2.64
C TYR A 248 -9.18 -14.46 2.78
N ASP A 249 -9.57 -13.22 2.49
CA ASP A 249 -10.94 -12.68 2.51
C ASP A 249 -10.95 -11.32 1.77
N THR A 250 -11.84 -11.14 0.78
CA THR A 250 -11.87 -9.95 -0.09
C THR A 250 -12.94 -8.93 0.30
N ASP A 251 -12.93 -7.77 -0.37
CA ASP A 251 -13.94 -6.71 -0.23
C ASP A 251 -15.38 -7.24 -0.42
N GLU A 252 -15.60 -8.09 -1.42
CA GLU A 252 -16.93 -8.62 -1.77
C GLU A 252 -17.48 -9.58 -0.71
N GLU A 253 -16.58 -10.26 0.02
CA GLU A 253 -16.93 -11.20 1.09
C GLU A 253 -17.19 -10.49 2.43
N ARG A 254 -16.65 -9.26 2.61
CA ARG A 254 -16.90 -8.39 3.77
C ARG A 254 -18.03 -7.37 3.63
N GLY A 255 -18.79 -7.44 2.54
CA GLY A 255 -19.99 -6.63 2.34
C GLY A 255 -19.78 -5.32 1.59
N GLY A 256 -18.63 -5.15 0.94
CA GLY A 256 -18.46 -4.16 -0.12
C GLY A 256 -19.42 -4.48 -1.27
N GLY A 257 -20.30 -3.54 -1.61
CA GLY A 257 -21.14 -3.69 -2.79
C GLY A 257 -20.31 -3.78 -4.07
N PRO A 258 -20.91 -4.09 -5.23
CA PRO A 258 -20.22 -4.19 -6.53
C PRO A 258 -19.63 -2.85 -7.06
N PHE A 259 -19.41 -1.87 -6.18
CA PHE A 259 -18.93 -0.52 -6.48
C PHE A 259 -17.74 -0.09 -5.61
N ASP A 260 -17.31 -0.89 -4.62
CA ASP A 260 -16.04 -0.69 -3.88
C ASP A 260 -14.90 -1.52 -4.52
N MET A 261 -14.99 -1.80 -5.82
CA MET A 261 -14.10 -2.76 -6.48
C MET A 261 -12.69 -2.19 -6.69
N ASP A 262 -11.71 -2.99 -6.29
CA ASP A 262 -10.28 -2.89 -6.61
C ASP A 262 -10.04 -2.57 -8.10
N PRO A 263 -9.15 -1.62 -8.45
CA PRO A 263 -8.86 -1.29 -9.85
C PRO A 263 -8.24 -2.48 -10.61
N GLY A 264 -9.11 -3.25 -11.28
CA GLY A 264 -8.74 -4.31 -12.24
C GLY A 264 -8.52 -3.85 -13.68
#